data_AF-A0A1B6B9Q2-F1
#
_entry.id   AF-A0A1B6B9Q2-F1
#
_cell.length_a   1.000
_cell.length_b   1.000
_cell.length_c   1.000
_cell.angle_alpha   90.00
_cell.angle_beta   90.00
_cell.angle_gamma   90.00
#
_symmetry.space_group_name_H-M   'P 1'
#
loop_
_entity.id
_entity.type
_entity.pdbx_description
1 polymer ?
#
loop_
_entity_poly.entity_id
_entity_poly.type
_entity_poly.pdbx_seq_one_letter_code
_entity_poly.pdbx_strand_id
1 'polypeptide(L)'
;MKFINRLSTVLSIIMLCLIAGNILLLSDIKTAIQTGSAIQEWMSFTVAIFLIIIGLSHLFAILNSVKLFLHFRNDSLLRSATFVICFFSLFLLAVDVMMLSDIGHEYIAGYDTTDEWRIVFAGHAVHVVFALLLLFQCIAANRLISKNSELTTAVKDEALFLTVTQIGIVSAILGLICLFLLSGAGLPQKHLGGLYFLLCIVFILPYGLATGYWFFTKRKEYPADWYDEKQFADISLGAFVTLLSTIFIALVIYCLLTFRIIDINTSLWFPEYFMLSLLLFSGSTLYLSKRV
;
A
#
# COMPACT_ATOMS: atom_id res chain seq x y z
N MET A 1 23.69 -1.37 -9.77
CA MET A 1 22.73 -0.93 -8.73
C MET A 1 22.87 0.54 -8.32
N LYS A 2 24.08 1.06 -8.07
CA LYS A 2 24.32 2.48 -7.69
C LYS A 2 23.66 3.51 -8.61
N PHE A 3 23.74 3.33 -9.94
CA PHE A 3 23.08 4.21 -10.91
C PHE A 3 21.55 4.23 -10.76
N ILE A 4 20.92 3.05 -10.70
CA ILE A 4 19.46 2.90 -10.58
C ILE A 4 18.94 3.58 -9.31
N ASN A 5 19.63 3.42 -8.19
CA ASN A 5 19.21 4.01 -6.92
C ASN A 5 19.41 5.54 -6.89
N ARG A 6 20.47 6.06 -7.53
CA ARG A 6 20.64 7.51 -7.75
C ARG A 6 19.53 8.07 -8.63
N LEU A 7 19.23 7.41 -9.74
CA LEU A 7 18.13 7.78 -10.63
C LEU A 7 16.78 7.79 -9.87
N SER A 8 16.53 6.78 -9.04
CA SER A 8 15.33 6.71 -8.19
C SER A 8 15.26 7.86 -7.18
N THR A 9 16.41 8.29 -6.64
CA THR A 9 16.50 9.45 -5.74
C THR A 9 16.08 10.72 -6.47
N VAL A 10 16.65 10.96 -7.66
CA VAL A 10 16.27 12.13 -8.49
C VAL A 10 14.80 12.07 -8.85
N LEU A 11 14.30 10.90 -9.26
CA LEU A 11 12.90 10.71 -9.61
C LEU A 11 11.96 10.99 -8.43
N SER A 12 12.32 10.60 -7.21
CA SER A 12 11.51 10.90 -6.01
C SER A 12 11.44 12.40 -5.72
N ILE A 13 12.51 13.16 -5.98
CA ILE A 13 12.51 14.63 -5.85
C ILE A 13 11.65 15.26 -6.94
N ILE A 14 11.79 14.82 -8.19
CA ILE A 14 10.95 15.28 -9.30
C ILE A 14 9.48 14.99 -9.00
N MET A 15 9.16 13.80 -8.49
CA MET A 15 7.80 13.40 -8.13
C MET A 15 7.22 14.32 -7.04
N LEU A 16 7.99 14.69 -6.00
CA LEU A 16 7.56 15.68 -5.01
C LEU A 16 7.23 17.04 -5.65
N CYS A 17 8.09 17.53 -6.54
CA CYS A 17 7.84 18.79 -7.25
C CYS A 17 6.59 18.71 -8.13
N LEU A 18 6.39 17.59 -8.84
CA LEU A 18 5.21 17.38 -9.69
C LEU A 18 3.93 17.31 -8.85
N ILE A 19 3.94 16.59 -7.73
CA ILE A 19 2.78 16.51 -6.83
C ILE A 19 2.46 17.90 -6.26
N ALA A 20 3.46 18.65 -5.80
CA ALA A 20 3.26 20.01 -5.30
C ALA A 20 2.71 20.95 -6.39
N GLY A 21 3.26 20.89 -7.60
CA GLY A 21 2.74 21.64 -8.75
C GLY A 21 1.31 21.26 -9.10
N ASN A 22 0.98 19.97 -9.03
CA ASN A 22 -0.38 19.49 -9.30
C ASN A 22 -1.38 19.98 -8.26
N ILE A 23 -1.02 19.95 -6.96
CA ILE A 23 -1.86 20.48 -5.88
C ILE A 23 -2.17 21.98 -6.10
N LEU A 24 -1.17 22.77 -6.49
CA LEU A 24 -1.37 24.20 -6.76
C LEU A 24 -2.31 24.42 -7.95
N LEU A 25 -2.08 23.73 -9.08
CA LEU A 25 -2.94 23.84 -10.26
C LEU A 25 -4.38 23.38 -9.96
N LEU A 26 -4.55 22.29 -9.22
CA LEU A 26 -5.87 21.80 -8.82
C LEU A 26 -6.57 22.76 -7.85
N SER A 27 -5.83 23.44 -6.97
CA SER A 27 -6.38 24.50 -6.11
C SER A 27 -6.88 25.70 -6.93
N ASP A 28 -6.14 26.08 -7.97
CA ASP A 28 -6.53 27.16 -8.87
C ASP A 28 -7.77 26.76 -9.70
N ILE A 29 -7.81 25.53 -10.24
CA ILE A 29 -8.98 24.99 -10.96
C ILE A 29 -10.20 24.95 -10.05
N LYS A 30 -10.06 24.44 -8.82
CA LYS A 30 -11.14 24.42 -7.83
C LYS A 30 -11.68 25.82 -7.54
N THR A 31 -10.78 26.78 -7.33
CA THR A 31 -11.17 28.18 -7.08
C THR A 31 -11.90 28.74 -8.30
N ALA A 32 -11.41 28.47 -9.51
CA ALA A 32 -12.03 28.93 -10.73
C ALA A 32 -13.45 28.40 -10.92
N ILE A 33 -13.68 27.11 -10.62
CA ILE A 33 -15.01 26.49 -10.61
C ILE A 33 -15.93 27.18 -9.61
N GLN A 34 -15.45 27.43 -8.38
CA GLN A 34 -16.26 28.03 -7.32
C GLN A 34 -16.62 29.50 -7.61
N THR A 35 -15.75 30.25 -8.29
CA THR A 35 -16.00 31.65 -8.67
C THR A 35 -16.67 31.81 -10.03
N GLY A 36 -16.91 30.72 -10.77
CA GLY A 36 -17.44 30.77 -12.14
C GLY A 36 -16.51 31.42 -13.15
N SER A 37 -15.19 31.43 -12.90
CA SER A 37 -14.21 32.00 -13.82
C SER A 37 -13.78 30.97 -14.87
N ALA A 38 -13.37 31.44 -16.04
CA ALA A 38 -12.91 30.56 -17.11
C ALA A 38 -11.67 29.75 -16.69
N ILE A 39 -11.76 28.43 -16.79
CA ILE A 39 -10.62 27.52 -16.62
C ILE A 39 -9.79 27.56 -17.90
N GLN A 40 -8.49 27.83 -17.77
CA GLN A 40 -7.60 27.84 -18.93
C GLN A 40 -7.26 26.40 -19.34
N GLU A 41 -7.47 26.05 -20.62
CA GLU A 41 -7.31 24.66 -21.11
C GLU A 41 -5.93 24.05 -20.79
N TRP A 42 -4.87 24.87 -20.84
CA TRP A 42 -3.51 24.41 -20.55
C TRP A 42 -3.35 23.89 -19.12
N MET A 43 -4.15 24.35 -18.15
CA MET A 43 -4.11 23.86 -16.77
C MET A 43 -4.52 22.39 -16.72
N SER A 44 -5.64 22.03 -17.38
CA SER A 44 -6.12 20.65 -17.46
C SER A 44 -5.13 19.73 -18.16
N PHE A 45 -4.53 20.18 -19.27
CA PHE A 45 -3.47 19.42 -19.94
C PHE A 45 -2.25 19.21 -19.05
N THR A 46 -1.85 20.23 -18.28
CA THR A 46 -0.70 20.15 -17.38
C THR A 46 -0.95 19.18 -16.23
N VAL A 47 -2.14 19.21 -15.62
CA VAL A 47 -2.57 18.25 -14.60
C VAL A 47 -2.48 16.82 -15.13
N ALA A 48 -3.01 16.57 -16.33
CA ALA A 48 -2.97 15.24 -16.95
C ALA A 48 -1.52 14.77 -17.19
N ILE A 49 -0.65 15.65 -17.70
CA ILE A 49 0.77 15.34 -17.91
C ILE A 49 1.45 15.01 -16.57
N PHE A 50 1.19 15.78 -15.51
CA PHE A 50 1.75 15.53 -14.18
C PHE A 50 1.31 14.17 -13.65
N LEU A 51 0.02 13.83 -13.72
CA LEU A 51 -0.49 12.53 -13.30
C LEU A 51 0.14 11.37 -14.07
N ILE A 52 0.33 11.50 -15.39
CA ILE A 52 1.01 10.47 -16.21
C ILE A 52 2.46 10.28 -15.75
N ILE A 53 3.22 11.37 -15.55
CA ILE A 53 4.63 11.28 -15.14
C ILE A 53 4.73 10.71 -13.71
N ILE A 54 3.83 11.09 -12.81
CA ILE A 54 3.74 10.52 -11.46
C ILE A 54 3.45 9.01 -11.56
N GLY A 55 2.52 8.58 -12.41
CA GLY A 55 2.20 7.16 -12.64
C GLY A 55 3.39 6.37 -13.18
N LEU A 56 4.10 6.88 -14.18
CA LEU A 56 5.34 6.25 -14.68
C LEU A 56 6.41 6.16 -13.58
N SER A 57 6.48 7.15 -12.70
CA SER A 57 7.42 7.16 -11.57
C SER A 57 7.08 6.08 -10.53
N HIS A 58 5.79 5.78 -10.30
CA HIS A 58 5.36 4.67 -9.45
C HIS A 58 5.80 3.32 -10.03
N LEU A 59 5.60 3.10 -11.32
CA LEU A 59 6.03 1.85 -11.98
C LEU A 59 7.54 1.66 -11.85
N PHE A 60 8.32 2.72 -12.04
CA PHE A 60 9.77 2.68 -11.83
C PHE A 60 10.13 2.40 -10.36
N ALA A 61 9.42 2.99 -9.40
CA ALA A 61 9.63 2.78 -7.98
C ALA A 61 9.33 1.33 -7.54
N ILE A 62 8.31 0.68 -8.12
CA ILE A 62 8.04 -0.76 -7.91
C ILE A 62 9.23 -1.58 -8.38
N LEU A 63 9.72 -1.35 -9.60
CA LEU A 63 10.88 -2.06 -10.14
C LEU A 63 12.14 -1.85 -9.29
N ASN A 64 12.38 -0.63 -8.80
CA ASN A 64 13.50 -0.35 -7.91
C ASN A 64 13.33 -1.06 -6.55
N SER A 65 12.14 -1.05 -5.97
CA SER A 65 11.85 -1.72 -4.70
C SER A 65 12.08 -3.24 -4.79
N VAL A 66 11.61 -3.89 -5.86
CA VAL A 66 11.90 -5.30 -6.12
C VAL A 66 13.41 -5.55 -6.20
N LYS A 67 14.15 -4.73 -6.95
CA LYS A 67 15.62 -4.86 -7.04
C LYS A 67 16.30 -4.69 -5.68
N LEU A 68 15.82 -3.76 -4.85
CA LEU A 68 16.34 -3.54 -3.51
C LEU A 68 16.06 -4.71 -2.57
N PHE A 69 14.90 -5.37 -2.68
CA PHE A 69 14.62 -6.61 -1.93
C PHE A 69 15.55 -7.74 -2.35
N LEU A 70 15.81 -7.88 -3.65
CA LEU A 70 16.69 -8.94 -4.17
C LEU A 70 18.17 -8.74 -3.84
N HIS A 71 18.60 -7.50 -3.59
CA HIS A 71 20.01 -7.19 -3.38
C HIS A 71 20.42 -7.09 -1.91
N PHE A 72 19.54 -6.57 -1.05
CA PHE A 72 19.88 -6.34 0.35
C PHE A 72 19.32 -7.43 1.25
N ARG A 73 20.24 -8.04 2.02
CA ARG A 73 19.95 -9.09 3.01
C ARG A 73 19.09 -8.61 4.18
N ASN A 74 19.33 -7.39 4.68
CA ASN A 74 18.61 -6.92 5.87
C ASN A 74 17.11 -6.95 5.58
N ASP A 75 16.31 -7.29 6.57
CA ASP A 75 14.89 -7.00 6.53
C ASP A 75 14.70 -5.50 6.86
N SER A 76 13.75 -4.83 6.22
CA SER A 76 13.55 -3.40 6.47
C SER A 76 12.08 -3.09 6.33
N LEU A 77 11.45 -2.83 7.49
CA LEU A 77 10.06 -2.42 7.56
C LEU A 77 9.78 -1.20 6.69
N LEU A 78 10.74 -0.26 6.60
CA LEU A 78 10.65 0.89 5.69
C LEU A 78 10.46 0.45 4.24
N ARG A 79 11.23 -0.51 3.73
CA ARG A 79 11.10 -0.97 2.33
C ARG A 79 9.75 -1.65 2.10
N SER A 80 9.31 -2.48 3.04
CA SER A 80 7.99 -3.12 2.96
C SER A 80 6.87 -2.08 3.00
N ALA A 81 6.98 -1.05 3.84
CA ALA A 81 6.01 0.04 3.91
C ALA A 81 5.98 0.88 2.64
N THR A 82 7.14 1.31 2.12
CA THR A 82 7.22 2.01 0.83
C THR A 82 6.61 1.18 -0.29
N PHE A 83 6.87 -0.13 -0.32
CA PHE A 83 6.32 -1.02 -1.35
C PHE A 83 4.80 -1.10 -1.28
N VAL A 84 4.21 -1.34 -0.10
CA VAL A 84 2.75 -1.40 0.06
C VAL A 84 2.10 -0.04 -0.24
N ILE A 85 2.64 1.05 0.30
CA ILE A 85 2.14 2.40 0.06
C ILE A 85 2.27 2.78 -1.42
N CYS A 86 3.29 2.30 -2.14
CA CYS A 86 3.41 2.49 -3.58
C CYS A 86 2.20 1.92 -4.36
N PHE A 87 1.72 0.72 -4.00
CA PHE A 87 0.55 0.12 -4.66
C PHE A 87 -0.73 0.88 -4.34
N PHE A 88 -0.91 1.26 -3.07
CA PHE A 88 -2.07 2.05 -2.67
C PHE A 88 -2.07 3.44 -3.34
N SER A 89 -0.91 4.10 -3.36
CA SER A 89 -0.69 5.37 -4.06
C SER A 89 -0.91 5.23 -5.57
N LEU A 90 -0.45 4.15 -6.21
CA LEU A 90 -0.71 3.92 -7.63
C LEU A 90 -2.22 3.72 -7.91
N PHE A 91 -2.94 3.02 -7.04
CA PHE A 91 -4.39 2.89 -7.13
C PHE A 91 -5.09 4.25 -7.02
N LEU A 92 -4.66 5.10 -6.09
CA LEU A 92 -5.23 6.44 -5.91
C LEU A 92 -5.02 7.36 -7.13
N LEU A 93 -3.99 7.14 -7.96
CA LEU A 93 -3.88 7.87 -9.24
C LEU A 93 -5.03 7.54 -10.20
N ALA A 94 -5.49 6.29 -10.21
CA ALA A 94 -6.67 5.92 -11.01
C ALA A 94 -7.94 6.56 -10.43
N VAL A 95 -8.03 6.64 -9.09
CA VAL A 95 -9.12 7.36 -8.40
C VAL A 95 -9.10 8.84 -8.77
N ASP A 96 -7.93 9.50 -8.76
CA ASP A 96 -7.80 10.91 -9.14
C ASP A 96 -8.29 11.17 -10.56
N VAL A 97 -7.96 10.30 -11.53
CA VAL A 97 -8.45 10.45 -12.91
C VAL A 97 -9.98 10.34 -12.97
N MET A 98 -10.57 9.40 -12.25
CA MET A 98 -12.03 9.23 -12.22
C MET A 98 -12.72 10.40 -11.52
N MET A 99 -12.21 10.83 -10.36
CA MET A 99 -12.77 11.96 -9.61
C MET A 99 -12.66 13.27 -10.38
N LEU A 100 -11.54 13.53 -11.07
CA LEU A 100 -11.40 14.73 -11.90
C LEU A 100 -12.35 14.70 -13.10
N SER A 101 -12.62 13.53 -13.67
CA SER A 101 -13.65 13.35 -14.70
C SER A 101 -15.04 13.66 -14.13
N ASP A 102 -15.39 13.11 -12.98
CA ASP A 102 -16.70 13.30 -12.34
C ASP A 102 -16.92 14.78 -11.97
N ILE A 103 -15.93 15.43 -11.36
CA ILE A 103 -15.92 16.88 -11.09
C ILE A 103 -16.23 17.68 -12.36
N GLY A 104 -15.63 17.31 -13.49
CA GLY A 104 -15.88 17.97 -14.77
C GLY A 104 -17.33 17.85 -15.23
N HIS A 105 -17.92 16.66 -15.15
CA HIS A 105 -19.31 16.42 -15.55
C HIS A 105 -20.31 17.10 -14.60
N GLU A 106 -20.08 17.01 -13.30
CA GLU A 106 -20.92 17.61 -12.27
C GLU A 106 -20.89 19.13 -12.32
N TYR A 107 -19.71 19.72 -12.54
CA TYR A 107 -19.57 21.16 -12.77
C TYR A 107 -20.40 21.63 -13.96
N ILE A 108 -20.34 20.92 -15.10
CA ILE A 108 -21.13 21.27 -16.30
C ILE A 108 -22.63 21.14 -16.03
N ALA A 109 -23.04 20.17 -15.21
CA ALA A 109 -24.42 19.97 -14.80
C ALA A 109 -24.90 20.92 -13.68
N GLY A 110 -24.01 21.72 -13.10
CA GLY A 110 -24.32 22.67 -12.01
C GLY A 110 -24.49 22.01 -10.64
N TYR A 111 -23.93 20.82 -10.44
CA TYR A 111 -23.90 20.15 -9.13
C TYR A 111 -22.71 20.63 -8.27
N ASP A 112 -22.83 20.50 -6.95
CA ASP A 112 -21.73 20.75 -6.01
C ASP A 112 -20.68 19.63 -6.13
N THR A 113 -19.40 20.01 -6.14
CA THR A 113 -18.23 19.11 -6.34
C THR A 113 -17.31 19.07 -5.11
N THR A 114 -17.75 19.65 -3.98
CA THR A 114 -16.89 19.92 -2.82
C THR A 114 -16.29 18.65 -2.21
N ASP A 115 -17.02 17.53 -2.20
CA ASP A 115 -16.57 16.30 -1.57
C ASP A 115 -15.60 15.50 -2.47
N GLU A 116 -15.79 15.54 -3.77
CA GLU A 116 -14.90 14.97 -4.79
C GLU A 116 -13.52 15.62 -4.71
N TRP A 117 -13.47 16.95 -4.54
CA TRP A 117 -12.22 17.67 -4.30
C TRP A 117 -11.49 17.18 -3.04
N ARG A 118 -12.21 16.87 -1.96
CA ARG A 118 -11.59 16.34 -0.73
C ARG A 118 -10.93 14.99 -0.99
N ILE A 119 -11.55 14.14 -1.80
CA ILE A 119 -11.00 12.84 -2.20
C ILE A 119 -9.71 13.04 -3.00
N VAL A 120 -9.70 13.91 -4.01
CA VAL A 120 -8.51 14.20 -4.84
C VAL A 120 -7.35 14.73 -3.98
N PHE A 121 -7.60 15.69 -3.08
CA PHE A 121 -6.54 16.22 -2.21
C PHE A 121 -6.06 15.21 -1.17
N ALA A 122 -6.95 14.35 -0.66
CA ALA A 122 -6.54 13.23 0.20
C ALA A 122 -5.65 12.22 -0.56
N GLY A 123 -5.97 11.94 -1.82
CA GLY A 123 -5.13 11.14 -2.72
C GLY A 123 -3.73 11.72 -2.88
N HIS A 124 -3.65 13.02 -3.15
CA HIS A 124 -2.39 13.75 -3.24
C HIS A 124 -1.58 13.73 -1.95
N ALA A 125 -2.21 13.80 -0.78
CA ALA A 125 -1.51 13.65 0.50
C ALA A 125 -0.84 12.28 0.63
N VAL A 126 -1.50 11.20 0.18
CA VAL A 126 -0.91 9.85 0.14
C VAL A 126 0.26 9.80 -0.85
N HIS A 127 0.15 10.44 -2.02
CA HIS A 127 1.26 10.54 -2.98
C HIS A 127 2.48 11.25 -2.38
N VAL A 128 2.28 12.32 -1.60
CA VAL A 128 3.37 13.01 -0.88
C VAL A 128 4.03 12.06 0.12
N VAL A 129 3.25 11.36 0.94
CA VAL A 129 3.78 10.38 1.91
C VAL A 129 4.59 9.31 1.20
N PHE A 130 4.07 8.75 0.10
CA PHE A 130 4.79 7.80 -0.72
C PHE A 130 6.12 8.36 -1.25
N ALA A 131 6.12 9.56 -1.81
CA ALA A 131 7.30 10.19 -2.37
C ALA A 131 8.40 10.42 -1.32
N LEU A 132 8.02 10.83 -0.11
CA LEU A 132 8.93 11.01 1.01
C LEU A 132 9.52 9.68 1.49
N LEU A 133 8.70 8.63 1.61
CA LEU A 133 9.17 7.29 1.97
C LEU A 133 10.14 6.74 0.93
N LEU A 134 9.83 6.90 -0.35
CA LEU A 134 10.71 6.51 -1.46
C LEU A 134 12.04 7.26 -1.41
N LEU A 135 12.02 8.58 -1.19
CA LEU A 135 13.22 9.40 -1.06
C LEU A 135 14.08 8.93 0.11
N PHE A 136 13.48 8.74 1.29
CA PHE A 136 14.19 8.28 2.49
C PHE A 136 14.80 6.89 2.27
N GLN A 137 14.04 5.97 1.68
CA GLN A 137 14.53 4.63 1.30
C GLN A 137 15.71 4.71 0.32
N CYS A 138 15.63 5.55 -0.72
CA CYS A 138 16.70 5.69 -1.70
C CYS A 138 17.98 6.27 -1.07
N ILE A 139 17.86 7.26 -0.18
CA ILE A 139 18.97 7.82 0.59
C ILE A 139 19.60 6.76 1.49
N ALA A 140 18.78 6.02 2.25
CA ALA A 140 19.24 4.94 3.12
C ALA A 140 19.98 3.85 2.32
N ALA A 141 19.41 3.43 1.19
CA ALA A 141 20.03 2.46 0.29
C ALA A 141 21.37 2.98 -0.27
N ASN A 142 21.45 4.25 -0.71
CA ASN A 142 22.70 4.83 -1.22
C ASN A 142 23.81 4.83 -0.15
N ARG A 143 23.47 5.11 1.11
CA ARG A 143 24.43 5.05 2.23
C ARG A 143 24.94 3.63 2.45
N LEU A 144 24.07 2.62 2.35
CA LEU A 144 24.45 1.21 2.49
C LEU A 144 25.35 0.73 1.34
N ILE A 145 25.00 1.04 0.08
CA ILE A 145 25.83 0.70 -1.10
C ILE A 145 27.22 1.32 -0.99
N SER A 146 27.31 2.53 -0.46
CA SER A 146 28.59 3.23 -0.33
C SER A 146 29.48 2.67 0.77
N LYS A 147 28.91 2.04 1.81
CA LYS A 147 29.67 1.49 2.95
C LYS A 147 30.11 0.05 2.73
N ASN A 148 29.31 -0.76 2.02
CA ASN A 148 29.54 -2.20 1.87
C ASN A 148 29.70 -2.57 0.38
N SER A 149 30.91 -2.43 -0.17
CA SER A 149 31.23 -2.91 -1.54
C SER A 149 31.31 -4.44 -1.64
N GLU A 150 31.44 -5.14 -0.52
CA GLU A 150 31.49 -6.59 -0.41
C GLU A 150 30.24 -7.11 0.32
N LEU A 151 29.07 -7.02 -0.31
CA LEU A 151 27.88 -7.67 0.20
C LEU A 151 27.88 -9.14 -0.26
N THR A 152 28.25 -10.03 0.66
CA THR A 152 28.05 -11.47 0.56
C THR A 152 26.61 -11.76 0.15
N THR A 153 26.43 -12.49 -0.96
CA THR A 153 25.14 -13.04 -1.37
C THR A 153 24.59 -13.90 -0.23
N ALA A 154 23.59 -13.39 0.47
CA ALA A 154 22.92 -14.15 1.52
C ALA A 154 22.23 -15.40 0.91
N VAL A 155 21.97 -16.39 1.76
CA VAL A 155 20.97 -17.43 1.47
C VAL A 155 19.67 -16.68 1.18
N LYS A 156 19.34 -16.59 -0.11
CA LYS A 156 18.35 -15.66 -0.67
C LYS A 156 16.95 -15.84 -0.08
N ASP A 157 16.69 -17.00 0.51
CA ASP A 157 15.34 -17.45 0.85
C ASP A 157 14.84 -16.94 2.19
N GLU A 158 15.69 -16.86 3.23
CA GLU A 158 15.28 -16.35 4.54
C GLU A 158 14.93 -14.85 4.47
N ALA A 159 15.75 -14.06 3.77
CA ALA A 159 15.50 -12.63 3.58
C ALA A 159 14.20 -12.37 2.79
N LEU A 160 13.91 -13.19 1.78
CA LEU A 160 12.65 -13.12 1.03
C LEU A 160 11.46 -13.49 1.91
N PHE A 161 11.57 -14.56 2.71
CA PHE A 161 10.54 -14.98 3.64
C PHE A 161 10.18 -13.89 4.66
N LEU A 162 11.19 -13.29 5.30
CA LEU A 162 10.99 -12.17 6.24
C LEU A 162 10.36 -10.95 5.55
N THR A 163 10.77 -10.67 4.30
CA THR A 163 10.22 -9.57 3.51
C THR A 163 8.73 -9.78 3.21
N VAL A 164 8.34 -10.98 2.75
CA VAL A 164 6.92 -11.33 2.47
C VAL A 164 6.09 -11.13 3.73
N THR A 165 6.60 -11.60 4.86
CA THR A 165 5.93 -11.47 6.16
C THR A 165 5.78 -10.00 6.58
N GLN A 166 6.81 -9.17 6.40
CA GLN A 166 6.72 -7.73 6.67
C GLN A 166 5.73 -7.01 5.75
N ILE A 167 5.69 -7.36 4.47
CA ILE A 167 4.69 -6.83 3.53
C ILE A 167 3.28 -7.21 4.01
N GLY A 168 3.07 -8.46 4.46
CA GLY A 168 1.81 -8.92 5.02
C GLY A 168 1.35 -8.10 6.22
N ILE A 169 2.25 -7.82 7.18
CA ILE A 169 1.96 -6.95 8.34
C ILE A 169 1.55 -5.56 7.88
N VAL A 170 2.32 -4.91 7.01
CA VAL A 170 2.04 -3.52 6.60
C VAL A 170 0.75 -3.44 5.78
N SER A 171 0.54 -4.37 4.85
CA SER A 171 -0.72 -4.51 4.11
C SER A 171 -1.92 -4.65 5.03
N ALA A 172 -1.83 -5.51 6.04
CA ALA A 172 -2.93 -5.75 6.97
C ALA A 172 -3.21 -4.55 7.88
N ILE A 173 -2.17 -3.90 8.43
CA ILE A 173 -2.34 -2.70 9.27
C ILE A 173 -2.99 -1.57 8.47
N LEU A 174 -2.45 -1.26 7.29
CA LEU A 174 -3.01 -0.19 6.46
C LEU A 174 -4.42 -0.54 5.98
N GLY A 175 -4.66 -1.80 5.60
CA GLY A 175 -5.98 -2.30 5.26
C GLY A 175 -6.99 -2.10 6.39
N LEU A 176 -6.66 -2.53 7.62
CA LEU A 176 -7.53 -2.36 8.79
C LEU A 176 -7.79 -0.88 9.11
N ILE A 177 -6.76 -0.03 9.05
CA ILE A 177 -6.93 1.43 9.25
C ILE A 177 -7.90 2.00 8.21
N CYS A 178 -7.72 1.68 6.93
CA CYS A 178 -8.59 2.17 5.87
C CYS A 178 -10.03 1.64 5.99
N LEU A 179 -10.21 0.36 6.35
CA LEU A 179 -11.53 -0.21 6.59
C LEU A 179 -12.24 0.51 7.75
N PHE A 180 -11.53 0.74 8.86
CA PHE A 180 -12.05 1.46 10.02
C PHE A 180 -12.45 2.90 9.69
N LEU A 181 -11.58 3.63 8.97
CA LEU A 181 -11.88 4.99 8.52
C LEU A 181 -13.10 5.03 7.58
N LEU A 182 -13.20 4.06 6.66
CA LEU A 182 -14.32 3.97 5.73
C LEU A 182 -15.64 3.64 6.45
N SER A 183 -15.60 2.81 7.50
CA SER A 183 -16.78 2.56 8.34
C SER A 183 -17.27 3.80 9.07
N GLY A 184 -16.36 4.69 9.48
CA GLY A 184 -16.69 5.97 10.10
C GLY A 184 -17.14 7.08 9.14
N ALA A 185 -17.02 6.88 7.83
CA ALA A 185 -17.27 7.92 6.83
C ALA A 185 -18.75 8.20 6.53
N GLY A 186 -19.68 7.39 7.07
CA GLY A 186 -21.13 7.61 6.91
C GLY A 186 -21.67 7.38 5.50
N LEU A 187 -20.98 6.59 4.67
CA LEU A 187 -21.40 6.32 3.30
C LEU A 187 -22.65 5.41 3.21
N PRO A 188 -23.48 5.54 2.15
CA PRO A 188 -24.64 4.69 1.95
C PRO A 188 -24.29 3.20 1.88
N GLN A 189 -25.05 2.36 2.60
CA GLN A 189 -24.79 0.92 2.74
C GLN A 189 -24.67 0.18 1.40
N LYS A 190 -25.40 0.62 0.36
CA LYS A 190 -25.38 0.04 -0.99
C LYS A 190 -24.00 0.06 -1.67
N HIS A 191 -23.12 1.00 -1.32
CA HIS A 191 -21.80 1.15 -1.94
C HIS A 191 -20.66 0.61 -1.05
N LEU A 192 -20.90 0.54 0.27
CA LEU A 192 -19.90 0.13 1.25
C LEU A 192 -19.31 -1.26 0.98
N GLY A 193 -20.15 -2.25 0.65
CA GLY A 193 -19.66 -3.61 0.41
C GLY A 193 -18.65 -3.70 -0.73
N GLY A 194 -18.93 -3.01 -1.85
CA GLY A 194 -18.01 -2.94 -2.99
C GLY A 194 -16.71 -2.21 -2.65
N LEU A 195 -16.79 -1.10 -1.91
CA LEU A 195 -15.62 -0.34 -1.49
C LEU A 195 -14.73 -1.12 -0.52
N TYR A 196 -15.31 -1.82 0.46
CA TYR A 196 -14.54 -2.68 1.37
C TYR A 196 -13.81 -3.80 0.61
N PHE A 197 -14.49 -4.44 -0.34
CA PHE A 197 -13.88 -5.48 -1.15
C PHE A 197 -12.76 -4.94 -2.04
N LEU A 198 -12.96 -3.78 -2.67
CA LEU A 198 -11.95 -3.11 -3.50
C LEU A 198 -10.70 -2.74 -2.68
N LEU A 199 -10.88 -2.10 -1.52
CA LEU A 199 -9.77 -1.78 -0.62
C LEU A 199 -9.03 -3.03 -0.15
N CYS A 200 -9.77 -4.10 0.16
CA CYS A 200 -9.19 -5.39 0.53
C CYS A 200 -8.26 -5.91 -0.58
N ILE A 201 -8.72 -5.90 -1.84
CA ILE A 201 -7.90 -6.30 -2.99
C ILE A 201 -6.64 -5.42 -3.11
N VAL A 202 -6.78 -4.11 -3.03
CA VAL A 202 -5.66 -3.17 -3.20
C VAL A 202 -4.56 -3.42 -2.16
N PHE A 203 -4.93 -3.67 -0.90
CA PHE A 203 -3.96 -3.95 0.16
C PHE A 203 -3.41 -5.39 0.14
N ILE A 204 -4.18 -6.36 -0.34
CA ILE A 204 -3.71 -7.75 -0.51
C ILE A 204 -2.74 -7.87 -1.69
N LEU A 205 -2.95 -7.09 -2.77
CA LEU A 205 -2.17 -7.19 -3.99
C LEU A 205 -0.64 -7.20 -3.78
N PRO A 206 -0.02 -6.26 -3.03
CA PRO A 206 1.42 -6.30 -2.78
C PRO A 206 1.87 -7.57 -2.03
N TYR A 207 1.08 -8.07 -1.07
CA TYR A 207 1.37 -9.32 -0.37
C TYR A 207 1.24 -10.54 -1.29
N GLY A 208 0.17 -10.59 -2.10
CA GLY A 208 -0.05 -11.63 -3.09
C GLY A 208 1.05 -11.69 -4.15
N LEU A 209 1.52 -10.54 -4.63
CA LEU A 209 2.64 -10.45 -5.57
C LEU A 209 3.96 -10.91 -4.93
N ALA A 210 4.25 -10.50 -3.69
CA ALA A 210 5.45 -10.91 -2.98
C ALA A 210 5.46 -12.43 -2.69
N THR A 211 4.34 -12.97 -2.20
CA THR A 211 4.15 -14.39 -1.94
C THR A 211 4.20 -15.20 -3.23
N GLY A 212 3.54 -14.72 -4.28
CA GLY A 212 3.57 -15.33 -5.61
C GLY A 212 4.98 -15.39 -6.17
N TYR A 213 5.73 -14.28 -6.10
CA TYR A 213 7.14 -14.24 -6.50
C TYR A 213 7.97 -15.29 -5.74
N TRP A 214 7.85 -15.32 -4.41
CA TRP A 214 8.54 -16.30 -3.57
C TRP A 214 8.18 -17.74 -3.96
N PHE A 215 6.90 -18.02 -4.17
CA PHE A 215 6.42 -19.34 -4.59
C PHE A 215 6.98 -19.74 -5.96
N PHE A 216 6.98 -18.85 -6.95
CA PHE A 216 7.56 -19.13 -8.27
C PHE A 216 9.08 -19.38 -8.21
N THR A 217 9.79 -18.75 -7.28
CA THR A 217 11.20 -19.05 -7.07
C THR A 217 11.42 -20.45 -6.48
N LYS A 218 10.57 -20.87 -5.53
CA LYS A 218 10.67 -22.17 -4.85
C LYS A 218 10.19 -23.37 -5.67
N ARG A 219 9.34 -23.17 -6.69
CA ARG A 219 8.89 -24.25 -7.59
C ARG A 219 10.00 -25.03 -8.30
N LYS A 220 11.22 -24.50 -8.36
CA LYS A 220 12.39 -25.18 -8.96
C LYS A 220 13.11 -26.12 -7.99
N GLU A 221 12.79 -26.05 -6.71
CA GLU A 221 13.40 -26.82 -5.63
C GLU A 221 12.47 -27.97 -5.21
N TYR A 222 13.03 -29.01 -4.60
CA TYR A 222 12.22 -30.08 -4.04
C TYR A 222 11.37 -29.55 -2.88
N PRO A 223 10.10 -29.99 -2.73
CA PRO A 223 9.22 -29.50 -1.65
C PRO A 223 9.80 -29.62 -0.24
N ALA A 224 10.66 -30.62 0.00
CA ALA A 224 11.36 -30.80 1.27
C ALA A 224 12.37 -29.69 1.57
N ASP A 225 12.84 -28.97 0.55
CA ASP A 225 13.85 -27.90 0.66
C ASP A 225 13.22 -26.50 0.65
N TRP A 226 11.89 -26.38 0.56
CA TRP A 226 11.22 -25.08 0.48
C TRP A 226 11.40 -24.25 1.74
N TYR A 227 11.46 -24.93 2.89
CA TYR A 227 11.63 -24.36 4.20
C TYR A 227 12.68 -25.16 4.95
N ASP A 228 13.53 -24.47 5.70
CA ASP A 228 14.31 -25.15 6.73
C ASP A 228 13.39 -25.59 7.89
N GLU A 229 13.89 -26.51 8.74
CA GLU A 229 13.12 -27.07 9.86
C GLU A 229 12.60 -25.97 10.81
N LYS A 230 13.40 -24.91 11.01
CA LYS A 230 13.04 -23.78 11.86
C LYS A 230 11.91 -22.96 11.24
N GLN A 231 12.02 -22.58 9.96
CA GLN A 231 11.01 -21.84 9.21
C GLN A 231 9.70 -22.60 9.18
N PHE A 232 9.75 -23.91 8.96
CA PHE A 232 8.54 -24.74 9.01
C PHE A 232 7.89 -24.72 10.40
N ALA A 233 8.69 -24.83 11.47
CA ALA A 233 8.21 -24.73 12.84
C ALA A 233 7.61 -23.35 13.16
N ASP A 234 8.28 -22.26 12.73
CA ASP A 234 7.83 -20.88 12.92
C ASP A 234 6.50 -20.63 12.20
N ILE A 235 6.37 -21.05 10.94
CA ILE A 235 5.13 -20.93 10.16
C ILE A 235 4.00 -21.74 10.81
N SER A 236 4.28 -22.96 11.23
CA SER A 236 3.28 -23.86 11.84
C SER A 236 2.77 -23.28 13.16
N LEU A 237 3.68 -22.79 14.01
CA LEU A 237 3.33 -22.15 15.27
C LEU A 237 2.60 -20.81 15.04
N GLY A 238 3.03 -20.01 14.07
CA GLY A 238 2.33 -18.78 13.66
C GLY A 238 0.92 -19.04 13.16
N ALA A 239 0.71 -20.09 12.35
CA ALA A 239 -0.60 -20.53 11.91
C ALA A 239 -1.48 -20.99 13.09
N PHE A 240 -0.92 -21.75 14.03
CA PHE A 240 -1.63 -22.19 15.23
C PHE A 240 -2.04 -21.01 16.13
N VAL A 241 -1.13 -20.06 16.37
CA VAL A 241 -1.42 -18.83 17.13
C VAL A 241 -2.50 -18.01 16.43
N THR A 242 -2.44 -17.90 15.10
CA THR A 242 -3.46 -17.20 14.31
C THR A 242 -4.81 -17.85 14.47
N LEU A 243 -4.91 -19.17 14.30
CA LEU A 243 -6.15 -19.92 14.44
C LEU A 243 -6.78 -19.74 15.82
N LEU A 244 -6.00 -19.90 16.90
CA LEU A 244 -6.50 -19.70 18.26
C LEU A 244 -6.96 -18.26 18.49
N SER A 245 -6.18 -17.29 18.01
CA SER A 245 -6.48 -15.87 18.18
C SER A 245 -7.74 -15.46 17.39
N THR A 246 -7.89 -15.92 16.15
CA THR A 246 -9.07 -15.59 15.33
C THR A 246 -10.33 -16.24 15.86
N ILE A 247 -10.27 -17.48 16.37
CA ILE A 247 -11.40 -18.13 17.06
C ILE A 247 -11.79 -17.33 18.30
N PHE A 248 -10.82 -16.96 19.14
CA PHE A 248 -11.10 -16.20 20.36
C PHE A 248 -11.71 -14.82 20.05
N ILE A 249 -11.14 -14.09 19.09
CA ILE A 249 -11.66 -12.77 18.68
C ILE A 249 -13.07 -12.91 18.08
N ALA A 250 -13.30 -13.90 17.22
CA ALA A 250 -14.62 -14.16 16.66
C ALA A 250 -15.66 -14.49 17.74
N LEU A 251 -15.28 -15.27 18.75
CA LEU A 251 -16.14 -15.56 19.91
C LEU A 251 -16.48 -14.29 20.70
N VAL A 252 -15.49 -13.43 20.96
CA VAL A 252 -15.72 -12.14 21.64
C VAL A 252 -16.69 -11.27 20.84
N ILE A 253 -16.46 -11.10 19.54
CA ILE A 253 -17.33 -10.32 18.65
C ILE A 253 -18.75 -10.91 18.64
N TYR A 254 -18.88 -12.24 18.53
CA TYR A 254 -20.17 -12.93 18.56
C TYR A 254 -20.94 -12.69 19.86
N CYS A 255 -20.26 -12.77 21.02
CA CYS A 255 -20.87 -12.44 22.31
C CYS A 255 -21.33 -10.98 22.35
N LEU A 256 -20.49 -10.02 21.93
CA LEU A 256 -20.84 -8.60 21.91
C LEU A 256 -22.06 -8.31 21.02
N LEU A 257 -22.15 -8.95 19.86
CA LEU A 257 -23.33 -8.86 18.97
C LEU A 257 -24.58 -9.49 19.59
N THR A 258 -24.44 -10.65 20.24
CA THR A 258 -25.55 -11.35 20.88
C THR A 258 -26.17 -10.53 22.01
N PHE A 259 -25.34 -9.83 22.79
CA PHE A 259 -25.78 -8.91 23.83
C PHE A 259 -26.11 -7.50 23.32
N ARG A 260 -26.09 -7.27 22.00
CA ARG A 260 -26.35 -5.97 21.34
C ARG A 260 -25.48 -4.83 21.88
N ILE A 261 -24.25 -5.13 22.27
CA ILE A 261 -23.27 -4.14 22.74
C ILE A 261 -22.67 -3.37 21.55
N ILE A 262 -22.50 -4.04 20.41
CA ILE A 262 -21.99 -3.47 19.17
C ILE A 262 -22.93 -3.80 18.02
N ASP A 263 -22.90 -2.99 16.96
CA ASP A 263 -23.52 -3.27 15.67
C ASP A 263 -22.42 -3.23 14.59
N ILE A 264 -22.34 -4.27 13.76
CA ILE A 264 -21.30 -4.42 12.74
C ILE A 264 -21.98 -4.57 11.38
N ASN A 265 -21.55 -3.75 10.43
CA ASN A 265 -21.99 -3.89 9.05
C ASN A 265 -21.60 -5.27 8.51
N THR A 266 -22.58 -6.05 8.06
CA THR A 266 -22.37 -7.42 7.58
C THR A 266 -21.36 -7.52 6.44
N SER A 267 -21.18 -6.45 5.66
CA SER A 267 -20.20 -6.39 4.56
C SER A 267 -18.74 -6.26 5.02
N LEU A 268 -18.49 -5.93 6.30
CA LEU A 268 -17.15 -5.81 6.86
C LEU A 268 -16.55 -7.14 7.29
N TRP A 269 -17.38 -8.14 7.58
CA TRP A 269 -16.94 -9.40 8.18
C TRP A 269 -15.78 -10.05 7.45
N PHE A 270 -15.90 -10.22 6.13
CA PHE A 270 -14.85 -10.88 5.36
C PHE A 270 -13.58 -10.01 5.25
N PRO A 271 -13.64 -8.73 4.79
CA PRO A 271 -12.46 -7.89 4.71
C PRO A 271 -11.71 -7.72 6.05
N GLU A 272 -12.44 -7.51 7.14
CA GLU A 272 -11.85 -7.33 8.47
C GLU A 272 -11.23 -8.64 8.98
N TYR A 273 -11.97 -9.76 8.91
CA TYR A 273 -11.46 -11.08 9.32
C TYR A 273 -10.21 -11.46 8.52
N PHE A 274 -10.21 -11.23 7.20
CA PHE A 274 -9.09 -11.54 6.35
C PHE A 274 -7.86 -10.71 6.73
N MET A 275 -8.00 -9.39 6.86
CA MET A 275 -6.88 -8.52 7.22
C MET A 275 -6.37 -8.80 8.62
N LEU A 276 -7.24 -9.06 9.59
CA LEU A 276 -6.86 -9.46 10.93
C LEU A 276 -6.10 -10.79 10.94
N SER A 277 -6.58 -11.79 10.20
CA SER A 277 -5.91 -13.08 10.06
C SER A 277 -4.52 -12.92 9.44
N LEU A 278 -4.40 -12.09 8.39
CA LEU A 278 -3.11 -11.78 7.76
C LEU A 278 -2.15 -11.08 8.73
N LEU A 279 -2.66 -10.14 9.54
CA LEU A 279 -1.87 -9.43 10.55
C LEU A 279 -1.34 -10.38 11.63
N LEU A 280 -2.21 -11.22 12.17
CA LEU A 280 -1.87 -12.18 13.22
C LEU A 280 -0.89 -13.24 12.69
N PHE A 281 -1.12 -13.77 11.49
CA PHE A 281 -0.23 -14.75 10.87
C PHE A 281 1.14 -14.16 10.57
N SER A 282 1.17 -13.00 9.91
CA SER A 282 2.44 -12.38 9.55
C SER A 282 3.18 -11.87 10.79
N GLY A 283 2.46 -11.27 11.74
CA GLY A 283 3.03 -10.77 13.00
C GLY A 283 3.63 -11.88 13.85
N SER A 284 2.88 -12.96 14.07
CA SER A 284 3.34 -14.11 14.87
C SER A 284 4.54 -14.80 14.22
N THR A 285 4.48 -15.04 12.91
CA THR A 285 5.58 -15.65 12.15
C THR A 285 6.85 -14.80 12.20
N LEU A 286 6.75 -13.48 11.96
CA LEU A 286 7.91 -12.58 12.01
C LEU A 286 8.53 -12.51 13.41
N TYR A 287 7.69 -12.50 14.45
CA TYR A 287 8.14 -12.49 15.84
C TYR A 287 8.94 -13.75 16.18
N LEU A 288 8.43 -14.92 15.79
CA LEU A 288 9.10 -16.20 16.03
C LEU A 288 10.43 -16.31 15.29
N SER A 289 10.46 -15.94 14.01
CA SER A 289 11.69 -16.04 13.21
C SER A 289 12.83 -15.15 13.72
N LYS A 290 12.49 -14.01 14.36
CA LYS A 290 13.48 -13.11 14.98
C LYS A 290 13.93 -13.51 16.39
N ARG A 291 13.30 -14.50 17.03
CA ARG A 291 13.54 -14.85 18.44
C ARG A 291 14.76 -15.77 18.66
N VAL A 292 15.76 -15.73 17.79
CA VAL A 292 16.95 -16.61 17.87
C VAL A 292 18.23 -15.80 17.71
#